data_AF-C0QEX7-F1
#
_entry.id   AF-C0QEX7-F1
#
_cell.length_a   1.000
_cell.length_b   1.000
_cell.length_c   1.000
_cell.angle_alpha   90.00
_cell.angle_beta   90.00
_cell.angle_gamma   90.00
#
_symmetry.space_group_name_H-M   'P 1'
#
loop_
_entity.id
_entity.type
_entity.pdbx_description
1 polymer ?
#
loop_
_entity_poly.entity_id
_entity_poly.type
_entity_poly.pdbx_seq_one_letter_code
_entity_poly.pdbx_strand_id
1 'polypeptide(L)'
;MDGFWSISVYNAKVFFEKNDFAAHSINNLTAKPDADGSFSILFGGDPAGVPNYFPITSGWNYTVCLYRPKKEVINETWKFPEAQPAN
;
A
#
# COMPACT_ATOMS: atom_id res chain seq x y z
N MET A 1 4.32 9.84 -12.00
CA MET A 1 4.81 8.55 -12.50
C MET A 1 4.32 8.33 -13.91
N ASP A 2 5.08 7.63 -14.73
CA ASP A 2 4.68 7.33 -16.11
C ASP A 2 4.24 5.85 -16.28
N GLY A 3 4.47 5.03 -15.24
CA GLY A 3 3.91 3.67 -15.11
C GLY A 3 2.96 3.54 -13.93
N PHE A 4 3.04 2.43 -13.21
CA PHE A 4 2.16 2.10 -12.08
C PHE A 4 2.97 1.89 -10.79
N TRP A 5 2.31 1.92 -9.63
CA TRP A 5 2.91 1.50 -8.37
C TRP A 5 2.10 0.36 -7.77
N SER A 6 2.73 -0.47 -6.94
CA SER A 6 2.04 -1.47 -6.14
C SER A 6 2.55 -1.47 -4.69
N ILE A 7 1.64 -1.74 -3.76
CA ILE A 7 1.91 -1.99 -2.35
C ILE A 7 1.54 -3.44 -2.08
N SER A 8 2.44 -4.21 -1.48
CA SER A 8 2.21 -5.61 -1.11
C SER A 8 2.51 -5.83 0.37
N VAL A 9 1.64 -6.57 1.07
CA VAL A 9 1.77 -6.84 2.50
C VAL A 9 2.18 -8.29 2.75
N TYR A 10 3.17 -8.48 3.62
CA TYR A 10 3.72 -9.78 3.99
C TYR A 10 3.61 -10.00 5.50
N ASN A 11 3.43 -11.25 5.91
CA ASN A 11 3.54 -11.65 7.31
C ASN A 11 5.00 -11.61 7.81
N ALA A 12 5.20 -11.90 9.10
CA ALA A 12 6.53 -11.98 9.71
C ALA A 12 7.49 -12.99 9.07
N LYS A 13 6.97 -13.93 8.25
CA LYS A 13 7.75 -14.94 7.52
C LYS A 13 7.96 -14.55 6.05
N VAL A 14 7.60 -13.32 5.66
CA VAL A 14 7.75 -12.78 4.29
C VAL A 14 6.88 -13.50 3.25
N PHE A 15 5.72 -14.04 3.67
CA PHE A 15 4.72 -14.63 2.78
C PHE A 15 3.43 -13.82 2.76
N PHE A 16 2.65 -13.96 1.70
CA PHE A 16 1.26 -13.52 1.69
C PHE A 16 0.46 -14.38 2.67
N GLU A 17 -0.13 -13.74 3.66
CA GLU A 17 -1.01 -14.40 4.61
C GLU A 17 -2.41 -14.50 4.01
N LYS A 18 -2.97 -15.71 3.97
CA LYS A 18 -4.37 -15.91 3.55
C LYS A 18 -5.29 -15.06 4.43
N ASN A 19 -6.21 -14.33 3.81
CA ASN A 19 -7.20 -13.53 4.51
C ASN A 19 -8.54 -13.54 3.77
N ASP A 20 -9.61 -13.20 4.49
CA ASP A 20 -10.99 -13.24 3.99
C ASP A 20 -11.29 -12.15 2.94
N PHE A 21 -10.39 -11.18 2.80
CA PHE A 21 -10.50 -10.07 1.85
C PHE A 21 -9.80 -10.36 0.51
N ALA A 22 -9.07 -11.48 0.40
CA ALA A 22 -8.14 -11.78 -0.69
C ALA A 22 -7.21 -10.58 -1.03
N ALA A 23 -6.93 -9.74 -0.03
CA ALA A 23 -6.20 -8.49 -0.18
C ALA A 23 -4.76 -8.70 0.26
N HIS A 24 -3.84 -8.79 -0.72
CA HIS A 24 -2.40 -8.93 -0.48
C HIS A 24 -1.56 -7.90 -1.23
N SER A 25 -2.11 -7.36 -2.32
CA SER A 25 -1.49 -6.29 -3.10
C SER A 25 -2.54 -5.33 -3.66
N ILE A 26 -2.22 -4.04 -3.66
CA ILE A 26 -3.03 -2.94 -4.21
C ILE A 26 -2.11 -2.12 -5.13
N ASN A 27 -2.63 -1.62 -6.23
CA ASN A 27 -1.91 -0.75 -7.16
C ASN A 27 -2.81 0.42 -7.57
N ASN A 28 -2.26 1.45 -8.22
CA ASN A 28 -3.06 2.62 -8.64
C ASN A 28 -4.14 2.33 -9.69
N LEU A 29 -4.17 1.14 -10.29
CA LEU A 29 -5.22 0.74 -11.24
C LEU A 29 -6.42 0.12 -10.51
N THR A 30 -6.21 -0.51 -9.36
CA THR A 30 -7.26 -1.17 -8.57
C THR A 30 -7.64 -0.41 -7.30
N ALA A 31 -6.77 0.48 -6.82
CA ALA A 31 -7.04 1.34 -5.68
C ALA A 31 -8.12 2.35 -6.00
N LYS A 32 -8.98 2.65 -5.02
CA LYS A 32 -9.93 3.76 -5.12
C LYS A 32 -9.25 5.04 -4.62
N PRO A 33 -9.18 6.10 -5.45
CA PRO A 33 -8.63 7.37 -5.02
C PRO A 33 -9.62 8.13 -4.13
N ASP A 34 -9.07 8.99 -3.28
CA ASP A 34 -9.81 9.99 -2.52
C ASP A 34 -10.25 11.14 -3.44
N ALA A 35 -11.08 12.06 -2.92
CA ALA A 35 -11.64 13.16 -3.71
C ALA A 35 -10.59 14.12 -4.28
N ASP A 36 -9.41 14.21 -3.66
CA ASP A 36 -8.27 15.00 -4.12
C ASP A 36 -7.33 14.23 -5.06
N GLY A 37 -7.66 12.98 -5.40
CA GLY A 37 -6.84 12.11 -6.24
C GLY A 37 -5.69 11.41 -5.51
N SER A 38 -5.55 11.61 -4.20
CA SER A 38 -4.63 10.83 -3.36
C SER A 38 -5.18 9.43 -3.08
N PHE A 39 -4.38 8.59 -2.42
CA PHE A 39 -4.78 7.23 -2.06
C PHE A 39 -4.53 6.98 -0.58
N SER A 40 -5.60 6.90 0.19
CA SER A 40 -5.53 6.40 1.57
C SER A 40 -5.52 4.87 1.59
N ILE A 41 -4.55 4.28 2.28
CA ILE A 41 -4.40 2.83 2.46
C ILE A 41 -4.45 2.53 3.96
N LEU A 42 -5.37 1.66 4.38
CA LEU A 42 -5.50 1.25 5.77
C LEU A 42 -4.84 -0.12 5.98
N PHE A 43 -3.94 -0.19 6.96
CA PHE A 43 -3.28 -1.40 7.40
C PHE A 43 -3.83 -1.82 8.78
N GLY A 44 -4.66 -2.86 8.81
CA GLY A 44 -5.34 -3.31 10.03
C GLY A 44 -6.39 -2.34 10.56
N GLY A 45 -6.94 -2.63 11.74
CA GLY A 45 -8.05 -1.87 12.33
C GLY A 45 -9.42 -2.24 11.75
N ASP A 46 -10.37 -1.33 11.85
CA ASP A 46 -11.73 -1.51 11.33
C ASP A 46 -11.78 -1.15 9.83
N PRO A 47 -12.09 -2.12 8.94
CA PRO A 47 -12.19 -1.84 7.50
C PRO A 47 -13.44 -1.05 7.11
N ALA A 48 -14.35 -0.74 8.03
CA ALA A 48 -15.63 -0.10 7.74
C ALA A 48 -15.48 1.18 6.88
N GLY A 49 -15.93 1.08 5.62
CA GLY A 49 -15.93 2.20 4.68
C GLY A 49 -14.59 2.51 4.02
N VAL A 50 -13.52 1.76 4.29
CA VAL A 50 -12.21 1.99 3.67
C VAL A 50 -12.00 1.05 2.48
N PRO A 51 -11.95 1.58 1.24
CA PRO A 51 -11.89 0.74 0.05
C PRO A 51 -10.51 0.09 -0.18
N ASN A 52 -9.44 0.71 0.31
CA ASN A 52 -8.07 0.21 0.15
C ASN A 52 -7.57 -0.30 1.50
N TYR A 53 -7.91 -1.55 1.82
CA TYR A 53 -7.63 -2.15 3.12
C TYR A 53 -6.72 -3.37 2.99
N PHE A 54 -5.75 -3.47 3.89
CA PHE A 54 -4.97 -4.68 4.12
C PHE A 54 -5.19 -5.19 5.55
N PRO A 55 -5.67 -6.44 5.72
CA PRO A 55 -5.54 -7.11 6.99
C PRO A 55 -4.06 -7.39 7.27
N ILE A 56 -3.61 -7.03 8.47
CA ILE A 56 -2.23 -7.22 8.91
C ILE A 56 -2.13 -8.29 10.00
N THR A 57 -0.95 -8.86 10.15
CA THR A 57 -0.62 -9.82 11.20
C THR A 57 0.49 -9.26 12.09
N SER A 58 0.70 -9.86 13.27
CA SER A 58 1.83 -9.46 14.11
C SER A 58 3.16 -9.66 13.37
N GLY A 59 4.03 -8.66 13.40
CA GLY A 59 5.33 -8.67 12.71
C GLY A 59 5.24 -8.52 11.18
N TRP A 60 4.12 -8.02 10.65
CA TRP A 60 3.98 -7.74 9.23
C TRP A 60 4.99 -6.72 8.69
N ASN A 61 5.17 -6.72 7.37
CA ASN A 61 5.88 -5.69 6.62
C ASN A 61 5.18 -5.43 5.29
N TYR A 62 5.59 -4.37 4.59
CA TYR A 62 5.11 -4.09 3.25
C TYR A 62 6.22 -3.62 2.32
N THR A 63 6.01 -3.86 1.03
CA THR A 63 6.92 -3.42 -0.04
C THR A 63 6.16 -2.52 -1.00
N VAL A 64 6.80 -1.41 -1.39
CA VAL A 64 6.32 -0.52 -2.45
C VAL A 64 7.19 -0.71 -3.68
N CYS A 65 6.58 -1.12 -4.79
CA CYS A 65 7.25 -1.22 -6.09
C CYS A 65 6.79 -0.08 -6.99
N LEU A 66 7.73 0.69 -7.53
CA LEU A 66 7.46 1.78 -8.46
C LEU A 66 7.92 1.35 -9.85
N TYR A 67 6.99 1.17 -10.79
CA TYR A 67 7.28 0.74 -12.16
C TYR A 67 7.40 1.97 -13.06
N ARG A 68 8.58 2.16 -13.66
CA ARG A 68 8.95 3.39 -14.39
C ARG A 68 8.81 4.65 -13.52
N PRO A 69 9.57 4.74 -12.40
CA PRO A 69 9.57 5.92 -11.57
C PRO A 69 10.16 7.11 -12.32
N LYS A 70 9.65 8.31 -12.02
CA LYS A 70 10.24 9.54 -12.56
C LYS A 70 11.58 9.84 -11.87
N LYS A 71 12.36 10.76 -12.45
CA LYS A 71 13.71 11.13 -11.98
C LYS A 71 13.71 11.59 -10.53
N GLU A 72 12.62 12.18 -10.05
CA GLU A 72 12.44 12.70 -8.69
C GLU A 72 12.52 11.61 -7.61
N VAL A 73 12.08 10.40 -7.95
CA VAL A 73 12.21 9.22 -7.07
C VAL A 73 13.67 8.76 -7.03
N ILE A 74 14.32 8.73 -8.20
CA ILE A 74 15.68 8.20 -8.37
C ILE A 74 16.72 9.14 -7.73
N ASN A 75 16.52 10.45 -7.84
CA ASN A 75 17.40 11.46 -7.25
C ASN A 75 16.99 11.85 -5.82
N GLU A 76 16.04 11.14 -5.22
CA GLU A 76 15.54 11.32 -3.85
C GLU A 76 14.93 12.69 -3.52
N THR A 77 14.61 13.52 -4.52
CA THR A 77 13.90 14.79 -4.31
C THR A 77 12.43 14.58 -3.92
N TRP A 78 11.90 13.38 -4.18
CA TRP A 78 10.61 12.92 -3.67
C TRP A 78 10.76 11.52 -3.09
N LYS A 79 10.08 11.26 -1.96
CA LYS A 79 10.05 9.94 -1.30
C LYS A 79 8.61 9.48 -1.11
N PHE A 80 8.41 8.17 -1.22
CA PHE A 80 7.11 7.57 -0.95
C PHE A 80 6.76 7.75 0.54
N PRO A 81 5.52 8.14 0.89
CA PRO A 81 5.13 8.35 2.28
C PRO A 81 5.17 7.04 3.08
N GLU A 82 5.74 7.09 4.28
CA GLU A 82 5.79 5.94 5.18
C GLU A 82 4.43 5.74 5.87
N ALA A 83 4.06 4.48 6.10
CA ALA A 83 2.88 4.15 6.88
C ALA A 83 3.03 4.68 8.32
N GLN A 84 1.98 5.33 8.82
CA GLN A 84 1.96 5.89 10.17
C GLN A 84 1.03 5.06 11.05
N PRO A 85 1.33 4.90 12.36
CA PRO A 85 0.39 4.33 13.31
C PRO A 85 -0.94 5.10 13.28
N ALA A 86 -2.06 4.39 13.29
CA ALA A 86 -3.36 5.00 13.50
C ALA A 86 -3.46 5.48 14.96
N ASN A 87 -3.92 6.72 15.15
CA ASN A 87 -4.16 7.31 16.47
C ASN A 87 -5.45 6.80 17.11
#